data_AF-V5YPF9-F1
#
_entry.id   AF-V5YPF9-F1
#
_cell.length_a   1.000
_cell.length_b   1.000
_cell.length_c   1.000
_cell.angle_alpha   90.00
_cell.angle_beta   90.00
_cell.angle_gamma   90.00
#
_symmetry.space_group_name_H-M   'P 1'
#
loop_
_entity.id
_entity.type
_entity.pdbx_description
1 polymer ?
#
loop_
_entity_poly.entity_id
_entity_poly.type
_entity_poly.pdbx_seq_one_letter_code
_entity_poly.pdbx_strand_id
1 'polypeptide(L)'
;MSLSSRGFVVYSDNMSLATAASRGFWSNESGWVSFASASLFTSEIRGQFPLRPPSAEPDAQWLEIGAPLLGLCLFHVTARTKLACIAREGMRRKSYWSESGGLPGYYEEAVEDEGEDPVTLAVFRHALKSQFLEPDYPGIEEPITTVVGKSENEIHNEWSASDQKWHDSLTIVGSLRYREIIPVRDLFVLDADDNLAPLSAL
;
A
#
# COMPACT_ATOMS: atom_id res chain seq x y z
N MET A 1 8.76 -9.29 27.71
CA MET A 1 7.83 -8.28 27.16
C MET A 1 8.39 -7.86 25.82
N SER A 2 7.81 -8.35 24.72
CA SER A 2 8.27 -8.06 23.37
C SER A 2 7.77 -6.68 22.97
N LEU A 3 8.64 -5.67 23.03
CA LEU A 3 8.39 -4.41 22.34
C LEU A 3 8.57 -4.71 20.86
N SER A 4 7.45 -4.77 20.13
CA SER A 4 7.42 -4.63 18.67
C SER A 4 8.33 -3.47 18.30
N SER A 5 9.51 -3.80 17.77
CA SER A 5 10.56 -2.83 17.47
C SER A 5 10.07 -1.96 16.32
N ARG A 6 9.57 -0.78 16.66
CA ARG A 6 9.24 0.28 15.70
C ARG A 6 10.53 0.64 14.97
N GLY A 7 10.55 0.33 13.68
CA GLY A 7 11.62 0.71 12.79
C GLY A 7 11.25 1.97 12.02
N PHE A 8 12.21 2.55 11.32
CA PHE A 8 12.03 3.72 10.50
C PHE A 8 12.65 3.47 9.13
N VAL A 9 12.06 3.99 8.08
CA VAL A 9 12.71 4.08 6.77
C VAL A 9 12.75 5.54 6.36
N VAL A 10 13.79 5.92 5.62
CA VAL A 10 13.84 7.26 5.03
C VAL A 10 13.31 7.16 3.62
N TYR A 11 12.39 8.06 3.26
CA TYR A 11 11.81 8.16 1.93
C TYR A 11 11.98 9.58 1.37
N SER A 12 12.28 9.75 0.08
CA SER A 12 12.20 11.03 -0.65
C SER A 12 11.54 10.84 -2.01
N ASP A 13 10.64 11.74 -2.40
CA ASP A 13 9.86 11.73 -3.65
C ASP A 13 10.53 12.47 -4.82
N ASN A 14 11.77 12.95 -4.66
CA ASN A 14 12.44 13.79 -5.64
C ASN A 14 12.80 13.05 -6.93
N MET A 15 12.18 13.45 -8.04
CA MET A 15 12.47 12.86 -9.36
C MET A 15 13.83 13.22 -9.96
N SER A 16 14.46 14.33 -9.56
CA SER A 16 15.65 14.86 -10.24
C SER A 16 16.92 14.02 -10.01
N LEU A 17 16.93 13.21 -8.96
CA LEU A 17 18.03 12.32 -8.61
C LEU A 17 17.69 10.84 -8.85
N ALA A 18 16.47 10.54 -9.35
CA ALA A 18 16.01 9.17 -9.52
C ALA A 18 16.91 8.48 -10.54
N THR A 19 17.71 7.51 -10.09
CA THR A 19 18.49 6.65 -10.99
C THR A 19 17.50 5.79 -11.78
N ALA A 20 17.07 6.29 -12.93
CA ALA A 20 16.37 5.66 -14.06
C ALA A 20 15.19 4.67 -13.84
N ALA A 21 14.87 4.17 -12.64
CA ALA A 21 14.01 2.98 -12.49
C ALA A 21 12.85 3.07 -11.48
N SER A 22 12.81 3.99 -10.51
CA SER A 22 11.70 4.03 -9.53
C SER A 22 11.60 5.39 -8.83
N ARG A 23 10.39 5.91 -8.67
CA ARG A 23 10.14 7.12 -7.88
C ARG A 23 10.15 6.77 -6.39
N GLY A 24 11.10 7.32 -5.65
CA GLY A 24 11.25 7.08 -4.22
C GLY A 24 12.66 6.59 -3.88
N PHE A 25 13.43 7.37 -3.13
CA PHE A 25 14.66 6.86 -2.52
C PHE A 25 14.34 6.26 -1.18
N TRP A 26 14.91 5.09 -0.92
CA TRP A 26 14.93 4.51 0.41
C TRP A 26 16.37 4.61 0.91
N SER A 27 16.62 4.84 2.19
CA SER A 27 18.00 4.84 2.66
C SER A 27 18.41 3.51 3.28
N ASN A 28 19.68 3.18 3.12
CA ASN A 28 20.39 2.27 4.01
C ASN A 28 21.58 3.02 4.65
N GLU A 29 22.42 2.32 5.40
CA GLU A 29 23.61 2.93 6.04
C GLU A 29 24.61 3.52 5.02
N SER A 30 24.55 3.12 3.76
CA SER A 30 25.44 3.54 2.68
C SER A 30 24.87 4.67 1.81
N GLY A 31 23.64 5.12 2.06
CA GLY A 31 22.98 6.19 1.30
C GLY A 31 21.68 5.75 0.65
N TRP A 32 21.33 6.37 -0.48
CA TRP A 32 20.09 6.13 -1.20
C TRP A 32 20.14 4.84 -2.02
N VAL A 33 19.09 4.03 -1.93
CA VAL A 33 18.96 2.70 -2.52
C VAL A 33 17.52 2.42 -2.99
N SER A 34 17.36 1.34 -3.75
CA SER A 34 16.04 0.76 -4.04
C SER A 34 15.37 0.23 -2.77
N PHE A 35 14.03 0.12 -2.79
CA PHE A 35 13.26 -0.37 -1.65
C PHE A 35 13.76 -1.72 -1.11
N ALA A 36 14.06 -2.68 -2.00
CA ALA A 36 14.55 -4.01 -1.63
C ALA A 36 15.89 -4.00 -0.89
N SER A 37 16.60 -2.87 -0.87
CA SER A 37 17.87 -2.68 -0.18
C SER A 37 17.79 -1.65 0.94
N ALA A 38 16.60 -1.11 1.23
CA ALA A 38 16.35 -0.16 2.29
C ALA A 38 16.67 -0.79 3.65
N SER A 39 17.30 -0.01 4.54
CA SER A 39 17.47 -0.43 5.92
C SER A 39 16.29 0.03 6.76
N LEU A 40 15.85 -0.85 7.65
CA LEU A 40 15.03 -0.47 8.79
C LEU A 40 15.95 0.13 9.87
N PHE A 41 15.76 1.40 10.19
CA PHE A 41 16.50 2.10 11.21
C PHE A 41 15.77 2.04 12.56
N THR A 42 16.49 1.97 13.66
CA THR A 42 15.89 2.07 15.00
C THR A 42 15.58 3.54 15.35
N SER A 43 14.78 3.76 16.40
CA SER A 43 14.56 5.10 16.97
C SER A 43 15.86 5.77 17.42
N GLU A 44 16.83 4.98 17.88
CA GLU A 44 18.16 5.43 18.26
C GLU A 44 18.92 5.97 17.04
N ILE A 45 18.91 5.25 15.92
CA ILE A 45 19.55 5.70 14.68
C ILE A 45 18.86 6.96 14.13
N ARG A 46 17.51 7.03 14.17
CA ARG A 46 16.77 8.25 13.79
C ARG A 46 17.22 9.49 14.58
N GLY A 47 17.55 9.33 15.87
CA GLY A 47 18.05 10.41 16.70
C GLY A 47 19.49 10.84 16.38
N GLN A 48 20.28 9.94 15.80
CA GLN A 48 21.69 10.17 15.45
C GLN A 48 21.90 10.63 14.00
N PHE A 49 20.97 10.26 13.11
CA PHE A 49 20.93 10.67 11.71
C PHE A 49 19.87 11.77 11.51
N PRO A 50 20.23 13.06 11.63
CA PRO A 50 19.34 14.10 11.13
C PRO A 50 19.17 13.87 9.62
N LEU A 51 17.92 13.88 9.11
CA LEU A 51 17.60 13.85 7.66
C LEU A 51 18.16 15.02 6.87
N ARG A 52 19.01 15.83 7.51
CA ARG A 52 19.81 16.87 6.91
C ARG A 52 21.30 16.54 7.01
N PRO A 53 21.84 15.43 6.45
CA PRO A 53 23.17 15.58 5.88
C PRO A 53 23.11 16.75 4.87
N PRO A 54 24.19 17.51 4.66
CA PRO A 54 24.22 18.60 3.66
C PRO A 54 23.83 18.17 2.22
N SER A 55 23.72 16.85 2.00
CA SER A 55 23.31 16.20 0.75
C SER A 55 21.86 15.69 0.72
N ALA A 56 21.09 15.81 1.80
CA ALA A 56 19.66 15.50 1.81
C ALA A 56 18.87 16.80 1.71
N GLU A 57 18.27 16.99 0.54
CA GLU A 57 17.41 18.11 0.19
C GLU A 57 16.06 18.03 0.96
N PRO A 58 15.25 19.11 0.98
CA PRO A 58 14.16 19.35 1.93
C PRO A 58 13.01 18.35 1.99
N ASP A 59 12.97 17.34 1.14
CA ASP A 59 11.81 16.44 0.94
C ASP A 59 11.99 15.03 1.54
N ALA A 60 13.17 14.70 2.08
CA ALA A 60 13.39 13.45 2.78
C ALA A 60 12.57 13.40 4.09
N GLN A 61 11.84 12.31 4.32
CA GLN A 61 11.03 12.09 5.52
C GLN A 61 11.30 10.72 6.15
N TRP A 62 11.30 10.69 7.49
CA TRP A 62 11.31 9.46 8.28
C TRP A 62 9.90 8.91 8.31
N LEU A 63 9.71 7.69 7.82
CA LEU A 63 8.47 6.94 7.97
C LEU A 63 8.64 5.95 9.12
N GLU A 64 7.83 6.09 10.17
CA GLU A 64 7.76 5.12 11.27
C GLU A 64 7.04 3.86 10.78
N ILE A 65 7.76 2.73 10.80
CA ILE A 65 7.23 1.40 10.54
C ILE A 65 7.07 0.70 11.88
N GLY A 66 5.86 0.81 12.46
CA GLY A 66 5.46 0.01 13.62
C GLY A 66 4.66 -1.20 13.16
N ALA A 67 5.31 -2.34 12.90
CA ALA A 67 4.71 -3.59 12.36
C ALA A 67 4.36 -3.55 10.84
N PRO A 68 4.28 -4.70 10.15
CA PRO A 68 4.80 -4.90 8.79
C PRO A 68 3.96 -4.21 7.72
N LEU A 69 4.46 -3.15 7.05
CA LEU A 69 3.83 -2.48 5.89
C LEU A 69 2.35 -2.02 6.03
N LEU A 70 1.66 -2.40 7.11
CA LEU A 70 0.26 -2.19 7.44
C LEU A 70 0.05 -0.69 7.62
N GLY A 71 -0.53 -0.05 6.61
CA GLY A 71 -0.81 1.39 6.60
C GLY A 71 0.03 2.20 5.60
N LEU A 72 1.12 1.64 5.06
CA LEU A 72 1.87 2.23 3.95
C LEU A 72 1.37 1.73 2.59
N CYS A 73 0.94 0.48 2.55
CA CYS A 73 0.44 -0.18 1.35
C CYS A 73 -1.08 -0.32 1.36
N LEU A 74 -1.64 -0.30 0.17
CA LEU A 74 -2.96 -0.84 -0.12
C LEU A 74 -2.81 -2.10 -0.96
N PHE A 75 -3.76 -3.00 -0.86
CA PHE A 75 -3.69 -4.34 -1.43
C PHE A 75 -4.83 -4.57 -2.41
N HIS A 76 -4.55 -5.32 -3.46
CA HIS A 76 -5.51 -5.73 -4.47
C HIS A 76 -5.30 -7.20 -4.79
N VAL A 77 -6.32 -8.01 -4.56
CA VAL A 77 -6.27 -9.42 -4.92
C VAL A 77 -6.81 -9.61 -6.32
N THR A 78 -6.10 -10.40 -7.11
CA THR A 78 -6.49 -10.77 -8.46
C THR A 78 -6.05 -12.19 -8.76
N ALA A 79 -6.49 -12.75 -9.88
CA ALA A 79 -6.01 -14.05 -10.31
C ALA A 79 -4.63 -13.95 -10.97
N ARG A 80 -3.78 -14.97 -10.76
CA ARG A 80 -2.45 -15.10 -11.39
C ARG A 80 -2.52 -14.96 -12.91
N THR A 81 -3.59 -15.44 -13.53
CA THR A 81 -3.81 -15.34 -14.98
C THR A 81 -3.84 -13.91 -15.49
N LYS A 82 -4.15 -12.93 -14.63
CA LYS A 82 -4.18 -11.49 -14.97
C LYS A 82 -2.81 -10.83 -14.87
N LEU A 83 -1.84 -11.42 -14.16
CA LEU A 83 -0.54 -10.79 -13.90
C LEU A 83 0.18 -10.37 -15.18
N ALA A 84 0.21 -11.20 -16.21
CA ALA A 84 0.88 -10.85 -17.47
C ALA A 84 0.30 -9.59 -18.13
N CYS A 85 -1.02 -9.39 -18.01
CA CYS A 85 -1.69 -8.19 -18.49
C CYS A 85 -1.35 -6.97 -17.63
N ILE A 86 -1.39 -7.13 -16.31
CA ILE A 86 -1.09 -6.05 -15.35
C ILE A 86 0.39 -5.64 -15.42
N ALA A 87 1.31 -6.58 -15.59
CA ALA A 87 2.74 -6.31 -15.76
C ALA A 87 3.02 -5.49 -17.03
N ARG A 88 2.22 -5.70 -18.09
CA ARG A 88 2.36 -4.96 -19.36
C ARG A 88 1.67 -3.59 -19.33
N GLU A 89 0.46 -3.52 -18.77
CA GLU A 89 -0.45 -2.38 -18.93
C GLU A 89 -0.58 -1.52 -17.64
N GLY A 90 -0.08 -2.03 -16.51
CA GLY A 90 -0.41 -1.50 -15.19
C GLY A 90 -1.78 -1.97 -14.69
N MET A 91 -2.14 -1.56 -13.47
CA MET A 91 -3.47 -1.81 -12.93
C MET A 91 -4.48 -0.88 -13.59
N ARG A 92 -5.60 -1.45 -14.04
CA ARG A 92 -6.63 -0.71 -14.78
C ARG A 92 -7.30 0.35 -13.91
N ARG A 93 -7.83 1.38 -14.58
CA ARG A 93 -8.72 2.39 -13.99
C ARG A 93 -9.84 1.73 -13.19
N LYS A 94 -10.30 2.42 -12.15
CA LYS A 94 -11.45 2.02 -11.31
C LYS A 94 -11.21 0.75 -10.49
N SER A 95 -9.94 0.42 -10.22
CA SER A 95 -9.51 -0.68 -9.34
C SER A 95 -9.85 -0.42 -7.88
N TYR A 96 -10.17 -1.47 -7.13
CA TYR A 96 -10.40 -1.44 -5.69
C TYR A 96 -9.17 -1.89 -4.92
N TRP A 97 -8.93 -1.23 -3.80
CA TRP A 97 -7.75 -1.42 -2.98
C TRP A 97 -8.15 -1.39 -1.51
N SER A 98 -7.70 -2.38 -0.75
CA SER A 98 -7.99 -2.53 0.68
C SER A 98 -6.77 -2.24 1.54
N GLU A 99 -7.00 -1.87 2.80
CA GLU A 99 -5.95 -2.01 3.80
C GLU A 99 -5.62 -3.49 4.01
N SER A 100 -4.40 -3.76 4.47
CA SER A 100 -4.00 -5.06 5.00
C SER A 100 -4.95 -5.48 6.13
N GLY A 101 -5.30 -6.77 6.18
CA GLY A 101 -6.24 -7.31 7.16
C GLY A 101 -7.06 -8.44 6.55
N GLY A 102 -8.32 -8.56 6.95
CA GLY A 102 -9.19 -9.63 6.49
C GLY A 102 -9.71 -9.48 5.05
N LEU A 103 -9.71 -8.27 4.48
CA LEU A 103 -10.25 -8.04 3.13
C LEU A 103 -9.42 -8.72 2.03
N PRO A 104 -8.08 -8.59 2.00
CA PRO A 104 -7.27 -9.39 1.09
C PRO A 104 -7.56 -10.89 1.23
N GLY A 105 -7.53 -11.45 2.44
CA GLY A 105 -7.81 -12.88 2.64
C GLY A 105 -9.18 -13.32 2.15
N TYR A 106 -10.22 -12.50 2.34
CA TYR A 106 -11.56 -12.77 1.79
C TYR A 106 -11.56 -12.84 0.26
N TYR A 107 -10.86 -11.91 -0.40
CA TYR A 107 -10.79 -11.92 -1.86
C TYR A 107 -9.85 -13.00 -2.41
N GLU A 108 -8.85 -13.44 -1.65
CA GLU A 108 -8.04 -14.61 -2.00
C GLU A 108 -8.92 -15.86 -2.04
N GLU A 109 -9.70 -16.11 -0.98
CA GLU A 109 -10.68 -17.21 -0.92
C GLU A 109 -11.71 -17.11 -2.06
N ALA A 110 -12.23 -15.91 -2.34
CA ALA A 110 -13.18 -15.72 -3.45
C ALA A 110 -12.59 -16.07 -4.82
N VAL A 111 -11.31 -15.74 -5.08
CA VAL A 111 -10.62 -16.10 -6.33
C VAL A 111 -10.36 -17.61 -6.41
N GLU A 112 -10.01 -18.23 -5.28
CA GLU A 112 -9.85 -19.69 -5.17
C GLU A 112 -11.16 -20.44 -5.42
N ASP A 113 -12.28 -19.94 -4.88
CA ASP A 113 -13.63 -20.50 -5.09
C ASP A 113 -14.08 -20.42 -6.56
N GLU A 114 -13.58 -19.44 -7.31
CA GLU A 114 -13.75 -19.33 -8.77
C GLU A 114 -12.83 -20.29 -9.56
N GLY A 115 -11.94 -21.02 -8.88
CA GLY A 115 -11.00 -21.97 -9.47
C GLY A 115 -9.75 -21.32 -10.08
N GLU A 116 -9.43 -20.08 -9.71
CA GLU A 116 -8.20 -19.39 -10.10
C GLU A 116 -7.18 -19.36 -8.94
N ASP A 117 -5.90 -19.17 -9.26
CA ASP A 117 -4.84 -19.02 -8.25
C ASP A 117 -4.71 -17.54 -7.85
N PRO A 118 -4.94 -17.16 -6.57
CA PRO A 118 -4.91 -15.77 -6.16
C PRO A 118 -3.49 -15.21 -6.14
N VAL A 119 -3.39 -13.90 -6.38
CA VAL A 119 -2.19 -13.10 -6.21
C VAL A 119 -2.57 -11.77 -5.61
N THR A 120 -1.88 -11.43 -4.51
CA THR A 120 -2.02 -10.13 -3.86
C THR A 120 -1.01 -9.14 -4.42
N LEU A 121 -1.53 -8.09 -5.04
CA LEU A 121 -0.77 -6.92 -5.44
C LEU A 121 -0.76 -5.90 -4.31
N ALA A 122 0.33 -5.16 -4.19
CA ALA A 122 0.46 -4.04 -3.28
C ALA A 122 0.85 -2.76 -4.03
N VAL A 123 0.36 -1.62 -3.54
CA VAL A 123 0.75 -0.28 -3.97
C VAL A 123 0.97 0.59 -2.75
N PHE A 124 2.03 1.40 -2.76
CA PHE A 124 2.21 2.38 -1.69
C PHE A 124 1.18 3.50 -1.81
N ARG A 125 0.51 3.85 -0.71
CA ARG A 125 -0.52 4.90 -0.67
C ARG A 125 0.01 6.25 -1.17
N HIS A 126 1.28 6.58 -0.91
CA HIS A 126 1.90 7.82 -1.38
C HIS A 126 2.14 7.85 -2.90
N ALA A 127 2.18 6.70 -3.58
CA ALA A 127 2.27 6.63 -5.04
C ALA A 127 0.94 6.99 -5.72
N LEU A 128 -0.18 6.91 -4.98
CA LEU A 128 -1.50 7.26 -5.46
C LEU A 128 -1.76 8.76 -5.35
N LYS A 129 -2.26 9.36 -6.43
CA LYS A 129 -2.63 10.79 -6.41
C LYS A 129 -4.00 10.96 -5.76
N SER A 130 -4.07 11.78 -4.71
CA SER A 130 -5.28 11.98 -3.91
C SER A 130 -6.53 12.37 -4.73
N GLN A 131 -6.35 13.17 -5.79
CA GLN A 131 -7.42 13.58 -6.71
C GLN A 131 -8.11 12.41 -7.46
N PHE A 132 -7.50 11.23 -7.50
CA PHE A 132 -8.03 10.03 -8.15
C PHE A 132 -8.56 8.98 -7.17
N LEU A 133 -8.44 9.22 -5.86
CA LEU A 133 -9.02 8.36 -4.82
C LEU A 133 -10.50 8.67 -4.65
N GLU A 134 -11.31 7.62 -4.58
CA GLU A 134 -12.75 7.66 -4.36
C GLU A 134 -13.15 6.68 -3.25
N PRO A 135 -14.27 6.93 -2.56
CA PRO A 135 -14.90 5.92 -1.72
C PRO A 135 -15.20 4.62 -2.49
N ASP A 136 -15.14 3.50 -1.78
CA ASP A 136 -15.68 2.23 -2.25
C ASP A 136 -17.20 2.21 -2.00
N TYR A 137 -17.96 2.87 -2.88
CA TYR A 137 -19.42 2.89 -2.76
C TYR A 137 -20.04 1.49 -2.75
N PRO A 138 -19.63 0.52 -3.61
CA PRO A 138 -20.10 -0.85 -3.49
C PRO A 138 -19.81 -1.47 -2.11
N GLY A 139 -18.60 -1.30 -1.57
CA GLY A 139 -18.27 -1.81 -0.24
C GLY A 139 -19.04 -1.13 0.90
N ILE A 140 -19.53 0.09 0.69
CA ILE A 140 -20.40 0.81 1.65
C ILE A 140 -21.86 0.36 1.52
N GLU A 141 -22.32 0.08 0.30
CA GLU A 141 -23.70 -0.38 0.01
C GLU A 141 -23.91 -1.85 0.40
N GLU A 142 -22.92 -2.71 0.13
CA GLU A 142 -22.93 -4.14 0.41
C GLU A 142 -21.63 -4.55 1.14
N PRO A 143 -21.49 -4.17 2.42
CA PRO A 143 -20.26 -4.42 3.15
C PRO A 143 -20.06 -5.91 3.47
N ILE A 144 -18.80 -6.35 3.42
CA ILE A 144 -18.41 -7.68 3.88
C ILE A 144 -18.32 -7.65 5.42
N THR A 145 -19.49 -7.64 6.08
CA THR A 145 -19.63 -7.44 7.53
C THR A 145 -18.86 -8.46 8.37
N THR A 146 -18.69 -9.68 7.88
CA THR A 146 -17.87 -10.73 8.50
C THR A 146 -16.40 -10.37 8.60
N VAL A 147 -15.89 -9.61 7.62
CA VAL A 147 -14.50 -9.14 7.57
C VAL A 147 -14.34 -7.81 8.30
N VAL A 148 -15.26 -6.86 8.09
CA VAL A 148 -15.22 -5.53 8.69
C VAL A 148 -15.48 -5.60 10.21
N GLY A 149 -16.21 -6.60 10.68
CA GLY A 149 -16.54 -6.78 12.10
C GLY A 149 -17.59 -5.79 12.61
N LYS A 150 -18.36 -5.19 11.71
CA LYS A 150 -19.46 -4.25 11.99
C LYS A 150 -20.71 -4.70 11.27
N SER A 151 -21.88 -4.39 11.82
CA SER A 151 -23.15 -4.56 11.11
C SER A 151 -23.31 -3.53 10.00
N GLU A 152 -24.17 -3.82 9.02
CA GLU A 152 -24.52 -2.87 7.95
C GLU A 152 -25.03 -1.55 8.51
N ASN A 153 -25.89 -1.59 9.54
CA ASN A 153 -26.42 -0.40 10.19
C ASN A 153 -25.32 0.46 10.83
N GLU A 154 -24.33 -0.15 11.48
CA GLU A 154 -23.18 0.58 12.03
C GLU A 154 -22.37 1.25 10.91
N ILE A 155 -22.08 0.53 9.84
CA ILE A 155 -21.36 1.03 8.67
C ILE A 155 -22.10 2.21 8.04
N HIS A 156 -23.41 2.08 7.79
CA HIS A 156 -24.21 3.15 7.20
C HIS A 156 -24.34 4.38 8.12
N ASN A 157 -24.45 4.16 9.44
CA ASN A 157 -24.50 5.26 10.41
C ASN A 157 -23.16 6.01 10.46
N GLU A 158 -22.03 5.29 10.53
CA GLU A 158 -20.70 5.87 10.49
C GLU A 158 -20.46 6.63 9.18
N TRP A 159 -20.82 6.03 8.04
CA TRP A 159 -20.71 6.67 6.74
C TRP A 159 -21.54 7.95 6.65
N SER A 160 -22.79 7.91 7.10
CA SER A 160 -23.69 9.07 7.09
C SER A 160 -23.21 10.21 8.00
N ALA A 161 -22.47 9.88 9.06
CA ALA A 161 -21.88 10.84 9.99
C ALA A 161 -20.51 11.39 9.54
N SER A 162 -19.92 10.85 8.47
CA SER A 162 -18.59 11.21 7.97
C SER A 162 -18.61 12.32 6.90
N ASP A 163 -17.42 12.74 6.44
CA ASP A 163 -17.25 13.64 5.29
C ASP A 163 -17.45 12.94 3.94
N GLN A 164 -17.73 11.63 3.97
CA GLN A 164 -17.98 10.76 2.84
C GLN A 164 -16.86 10.80 1.80
N LYS A 165 -15.61 10.79 2.28
CA LYS A 165 -14.40 10.79 1.47
C LYS A 165 -13.75 9.41 1.46
N TRP A 166 -12.76 9.26 0.57
CA TRP A 166 -12.04 8.01 0.40
C TRP A 166 -11.33 7.53 1.69
N HIS A 167 -10.90 8.44 2.56
CA HIS A 167 -10.26 8.06 3.83
C HIS A 167 -11.28 7.56 4.86
N ASP A 168 -12.51 8.10 4.84
CA ASP A 168 -13.62 7.58 5.64
C ASP A 168 -13.98 6.16 5.15
N SER A 169 -14.08 5.96 3.83
CA SER A 169 -14.29 4.63 3.24
C SER A 169 -13.23 3.62 3.71
N LEU A 170 -11.96 4.01 3.64
CA LEU A 170 -10.86 3.16 4.09
C LEU A 170 -10.95 2.82 5.58
N THR A 171 -11.40 3.77 6.41
CA THR A 171 -11.55 3.59 7.86
C THR A 171 -12.78 2.74 8.22
N ILE A 172 -13.88 2.91 7.48
CA ILE A 172 -15.18 2.32 7.82
C ILE A 172 -15.30 0.92 7.24
N VAL A 173 -15.00 0.76 5.93
CA VAL A 173 -15.16 -0.51 5.21
C VAL A 173 -13.82 -1.14 4.80
N GLY A 174 -12.68 -0.52 5.11
CA GLY A 174 -11.37 -1.11 4.86
C GLY A 174 -10.89 -1.01 3.42
N SER A 175 -11.65 -0.37 2.52
CA SER A 175 -11.36 -0.29 1.09
C SER A 175 -11.65 1.09 0.49
N LEU A 176 -11.04 1.32 -0.67
CA LEU A 176 -11.27 2.48 -1.52
C LEU A 176 -11.18 2.11 -3.00
N ARG A 177 -11.51 3.07 -3.85
CA ARG A 177 -11.36 2.95 -5.30
C ARG A 177 -10.36 3.95 -5.85
N TYR A 178 -9.52 3.51 -6.80
CA TYR A 178 -8.63 4.38 -7.55
C TYR A 178 -9.06 4.49 -9.01
N ARG A 179 -9.29 5.71 -9.48
CA ARG A 179 -9.90 5.95 -10.81
C ARG A 179 -8.97 5.88 -12.00
N GLU A 180 -7.67 6.05 -11.77
CA GLU A 180 -6.68 6.14 -12.84
C GLU A 180 -5.89 4.84 -12.95
N ILE A 181 -5.13 4.67 -14.04
CA ILE A 181 -4.18 3.57 -14.16
C ILE A 181 -3.08 3.73 -13.11
N ILE A 182 -2.73 2.63 -12.43
CA ILE A 182 -1.52 2.56 -11.60
C ILE A 182 -0.44 1.88 -12.45
N PRO A 183 0.66 2.57 -12.77
CA PRO A 183 1.68 2.03 -13.66
C PRO A 183 2.40 0.86 -12.99
N VAL A 184 2.86 -0.12 -13.79
CA VAL A 184 3.55 -1.33 -13.29
C VAL A 184 4.68 -1.05 -12.30
N ARG A 185 5.43 0.04 -12.50
CA ARG A 185 6.55 0.43 -11.62
C ARG A 185 6.13 0.78 -10.18
N ASP A 186 4.85 1.06 -9.96
CA ASP A 186 4.29 1.39 -8.64
C ASP A 186 3.59 0.16 -8.02
N LEU A 187 3.61 -1.01 -8.70
CA LEU A 187 2.98 -2.25 -8.27
C LEU A 187 4.00 -3.28 -7.81
N PHE A 188 3.64 -3.97 -6.73
CA PHE A 188 4.42 -5.04 -6.13
C PHE A 188 3.55 -6.28 -6.00
N VAL A 189 4.16 -7.45 -6.02
CA VAL A 189 3.52 -8.72 -5.64
C VAL A 189 3.94 -9.03 -4.21
N LEU A 190 2.97 -9.38 -3.38
CA LEU A 190 3.20 -9.94 -2.06
C LEU A 190 3.47 -11.44 -2.24
N ASP A 191 4.64 -11.91 -1.85
CA ASP A 191 4.97 -13.34 -1.87
C ASP A 191 4.47 -14.06 -0.60
N ALA A 192 4.65 -15.38 -0.56
CA ALA A 192 4.19 -16.23 0.54
C ALA A 192 4.89 -15.93 1.89
N ASP A 193 6.01 -15.21 1.86
CA ASP A 193 6.78 -14.79 3.02
C ASP A 193 6.52 -13.31 3.37
N ASP A 194 5.43 -12.72 2.85
CA ASP A 194 5.02 -11.33 2.99
C ASP A 194 6.03 -10.30 2.46
N ASN A 195 6.93 -10.70 1.54
CA ASN A 195 7.86 -9.76 0.91
C ASN A 195 7.23 -9.11 -0.31
N LEU A 196 7.59 -7.84 -0.53
CA LEU A 196 7.20 -7.08 -1.72
C LEU A 196 8.24 -7.22 -2.82
N ALA A 197 7.89 -7.94 -3.89
CA ALA A 197 8.66 -8.01 -5.12
C ALA A 197 8.09 -7.04 -6.17
N PRO A 198 8.90 -6.19 -6.85
CA PRO A 198 8.40 -5.36 -7.93
C PRO A 198 7.75 -6.19 -9.03
N LEU A 199 6.53 -5.84 -9.45
CA LEU A 199 5.82 -6.59 -10.50
C LEU A 199 6.59 -6.59 -11.83
N SER A 200 7.39 -5.55 -12.09
CA SER A 200 8.24 -5.45 -13.29
C SER A 200 9.42 -6.43 -13.32
N ALA A 201 9.67 -7.16 -12.22
CA ALA A 201 10.75 -8.15 -12.12
C ALA A 201 10.27 -9.59 -12.38
N LEU A 202 8.96 -9.79 -12.57
CA LEU A 202 8.35 -11.08 -12.92
C LEU A 202 8.24 -11.24 -14.45
#